data_AF-A0A1C7EC08-F1
#
_entry.id   AF-A0A1C7EC08-F1
#
_cell.length_a   1.000
_cell.length_b   1.000
_cell.length_c   1.000
_cell.angle_alpha   90.00
_cell.angle_beta   90.00
_cell.angle_gamma   90.00
#
_symmetry.space_group_name_H-M   'P 1'
#
loop_
_entity.id
_entity.type
_entity.pdbx_description
1 polymer ?
#
loop_
_entity_poly.entity_id
_entity_poly.type
_entity_poly.pdbx_seq_one_letter_code
_entity_poly.pdbx_strand_id
1 'polypeptide(L)'
;MTKYNDEELRMINQVLLGIFIALDFSYFLSLFYSPFPWFALAGTGVGIAMIVFFWSGTKYWLFIFALLFSTALFSLSNNFHAIFS
;
A
#
# COMPACT_ATOMS: atom_id res chain seq x y z
N MET A 1 4.74 16.61 24.95
CA MET A 1 5.47 16.26 23.72
C MET A 1 5.83 17.55 22.99
N THR A 2 6.99 17.61 22.34
CA THR A 2 7.40 18.77 21.54
C THR A 2 6.73 18.68 20.17
N LYS A 3 6.45 19.83 19.53
CA LYS A 3 5.82 19.86 18.19
C LYS A 3 6.59 19.07 17.13
N TYR A 4 7.91 19.02 17.27
CA TYR A 4 8.81 18.24 16.41
C TYR A 4 8.50 16.72 16.49
N ASN A 5 8.34 16.20 17.70
CA ASN A 5 8.08 14.78 17.93
C ASN A 5 6.73 14.34 17.34
N ASP A 6 5.73 15.21 17.39
CA ASP A 6 4.39 14.94 16.84
C ASP A 6 4.42 14.90 15.31
N GLU A 7 5.24 15.73 14.67
CA GLU A 7 5.39 15.73 13.21
C GLU A 7 6.10 14.48 12.69
N GLU A 8 7.17 14.04 13.36
CA GLU A 8 7.86 12.80 13.02
C GLU A 8 6.96 11.58 13.19
N LEU A 9 6.25 11.48 14.31
CA LEU A 9 5.28 10.39 14.55
C LEU A 9 4.20 10.35 13.48
N ARG A 10 3.73 11.52 13.03
CA ARG A 10 2.74 11.59 11.94
C ARG A 10 3.32 11.09 10.61
N MET A 11 4.57 11.39 10.29
CA MET A 11 5.23 10.89 9.08
C MET A 11 5.43 9.37 9.13
N ILE A 12 5.89 8.84 10.27
CA ILE A 12 6.05 7.39 10.47
C ILE A 12 4.69 6.69 10.33
N ASN A 13 3.65 7.25 10.93
CA ASN A 13 2.31 6.67 10.86
C ASN A 13 1.76 6.65 9.43
N GLN A 14 2.06 7.66 8.60
CA GLN A 14 1.69 7.65 7.18
C GLN A 14 2.34 6.49 6.43
N VAL A 15 3.62 6.24 6.67
CA VAL A 15 4.35 5.14 6.04
C VAL A 15 3.80 3.79 6.51
N LEU A 16 3.67 3.61 7.83
CA LEU A 16 3.16 2.36 8.42
C LEU A 16 1.75 2.04 7.91
N LEU A 17 0.87 3.03 7.83
CA LEU A 17 -0.50 2.83 7.34
C LEU A 17 -0.51 2.38 5.87
N GLY A 18 0.34 2.96 5.02
CA GLY A 18 0.46 2.56 3.61
C GLY A 18 0.91 1.11 3.46
N ILE A 19 1.92 0.70 4.23
CA ILE A 19 2.42 -0.68 4.27
C ILE A 19 1.34 -1.63 4.78
N PHE A 20 0.67 -1.27 5.88
CA PHE A 20 -0.35 -2.08 6.54
C PHE A 20 -1.52 -2.40 5.60
N ILE A 21 -2.06 -1.38 4.91
CA ILE A 21 -3.15 -1.57 3.94
C ILE A 21 -2.72 -2.49 2.79
N ALA A 22 -1.52 -2.29 2.22
CA ALA A 22 -1.04 -3.11 1.12
C ALA A 22 -0.83 -4.58 1.54
N LEU A 23 -0.31 -4.82 2.74
CA LEU A 23 -0.06 -6.15 3.29
C LEU A 23 -1.37 -6.89 3.58
N ASP A 24 -2.30 -6.26 4.29
CA ASP A 24 -3.59 -6.88 4.63
C ASP A 24 -4.40 -7.20 3.39
N PHE A 25 -4.41 -6.31 2.41
CA PHE A 25 -5.12 -6.56 1.15
C PHE A 25 -4.46 -7.66 0.33
N SER A 26 -3.11 -7.73 0.32
CA SER A 26 -2.39 -8.83 -0.29
C SER A 26 -2.72 -10.17 0.37
N TYR A 27 -2.79 -10.22 1.70
CA TYR A 27 -3.15 -11.43 2.44
C TYR A 27 -4.62 -11.82 2.23
N PHE A 28 -5.52 -10.84 2.18
CA PHE A 28 -6.91 -11.09 1.80
C PHE A 28 -7.00 -11.74 0.41
N LEU A 29 -6.28 -11.21 -0.58
CA LEU A 29 -6.29 -11.76 -1.94
C LEU A 29 -5.71 -13.18 -2.03
N SER A 30 -4.76 -13.54 -1.15
CA SER A 30 -4.23 -14.91 -1.12
C SER A 30 -5.21 -15.92 -0.51
N LEU A 31 -6.09 -15.49 0.41
CA LEU A 31 -7.12 -16.35 1.01
C LEU A 31 -8.32 -16.60 0.07
N PHE A 32 -8.76 -15.57 -0.64
CA PHE A 32 -10.01 -15.62 -1.42
C PHE A 32 -9.81 -15.95 -2.91
N TYR A 33 -8.62 -16.41 -3.30
CA TYR A 33 -8.30 -17.04 -4.59
C TYR A 33 -8.74 -16.23 -5.81
N SER A 34 -8.07 -15.08 -6.04
CA SER A 34 -8.11 -14.46 -7.37
C SER A 34 -7.16 -15.20 -8.31
N PRO A 35 -7.56 -15.55 -9.55
CA PRO A 35 -6.65 -16.17 -10.54
C PRO A 35 -5.44 -15.28 -10.88
N PHE A 36 -5.54 -13.96 -10.67
CA PHE A 36 -4.44 -13.01 -10.83
C PHE A 36 -4.41 -12.02 -9.64
N PRO A 37 -3.96 -12.45 -8.45
CA PRO A 37 -4.03 -11.64 -7.23
C PRO A 37 -3.15 -10.39 -7.34
N TRP A 38 -2.04 -10.49 -8.05
CA TRP A 38 -1.14 -9.37 -8.31
C TRP A 38 -1.83 -8.22 -9.08
N PHE A 39 -2.72 -8.52 -10.03
CA PHE A 39 -3.40 -7.51 -10.83
C PHE A 39 -4.45 -6.74 -10.00
N ALA A 40 -5.23 -7.47 -9.19
CA ALA A 40 -6.19 -6.87 -8.27
C ALA A 40 -5.49 -5.98 -7.23
N LEU A 41 -4.36 -6.43 -6.69
CA LEU A 41 -3.55 -5.65 -5.76
C LEU A 41 -2.97 -4.38 -6.40
N ALA A 42 -2.45 -4.49 -7.63
CA ALA A 42 -1.91 -3.35 -8.37
C ALA A 42 -3.01 -2.30 -8.67
N GLY A 43 -4.16 -2.75 -9.18
CA GLY A 43 -5.29 -1.87 -9.51
C GLY A 43 -5.84 -1.13 -8.28
N THR A 44 -6.01 -1.84 -7.17
CA THR A 44 -6.51 -1.25 -5.91
C THR A 44 -5.50 -0.31 -5.27
N GLY A 45 -4.21 -0.69 -5.19
CA GLY A 45 -3.16 0.17 -4.65
C GLY A 45 -3.01 1.48 -5.44
N VAL A 46 -3.02 1.40 -6.78
CA VAL A 46 -2.97 2.59 -7.64
C VAL A 46 -4.26 3.41 -7.55
N GLY A 47 -5.43 2.77 -7.46
CA GLY A 47 -6.71 3.45 -7.31
C GLY A 47 -6.79 4.25 -6.01
N ILE A 48 -6.41 3.65 -4.88
CA ILE A 48 -6.37 4.33 -3.57
C ILE A 48 -5.35 5.46 -3.60
N ALA A 49 -4.16 5.25 -4.18
CA ALA A 49 -3.15 6.29 -4.34
C ALA A 49 -3.69 7.51 -5.09
N MET A 50 -4.39 7.29 -6.22
CA MET A 50 -5.01 8.37 -6.98
C MET A 50 -6.10 9.11 -6.19
N ILE A 51 -6.99 8.39 -5.51
CA ILE A 51 -8.06 9.02 -4.70
C ILE A 51 -7.45 9.91 -3.62
N VAL A 52 -6.45 9.41 -2.89
CA VAL A 52 -5.79 10.18 -1.82
C VAL A 52 -5.04 11.38 -2.40
N PHE A 53 -4.37 11.22 -3.55
CA PHE A 53 -3.69 12.32 -4.23
C PHE A 53 -4.66 13.42 -4.66
N PHE A 54 -5.79 13.07 -5.29
CA PHE A 54 -6.78 14.05 -5.74
C PHE A 54 -7.49 14.76 -4.59
N TRP A 55 -7.76 14.05 -3.50
CA TRP A 55 -8.44 14.65 -2.35
C TRP A 55 -7.49 15.53 -1.52
N SER A 56 -6.29 15.01 -1.22
CA SER A 56 -5.40 15.63 -0.23
C SER A 56 -4.20 16.36 -0.83
N GLY A 57 -4.05 16.34 -2.16
CA GLY A 57 -2.88 16.87 -2.85
C GLY A 57 -1.60 16.17 -2.38
N THR A 58 -0.57 16.97 -2.11
CA THR A 58 0.76 16.49 -1.69
C THR A 58 0.90 16.26 -0.19
N LYS A 59 -0.15 16.52 0.60
CA LYS A 59 -0.07 16.48 2.08
C LYS A 59 0.27 15.09 2.65
N TYR A 60 -0.15 14.03 1.98
CA TYR A 60 0.07 12.63 2.40
C TYR A 60 0.97 11.89 1.40
N TRP A 61 1.96 12.58 0.82
CA TRP A 61 2.85 11.98 -0.18
C TRP A 61 3.59 10.74 0.33
N LEU A 62 4.02 10.74 1.61
CA LEU A 62 4.70 9.58 2.21
C LEU A 62 3.80 8.34 2.27
N PHE A 63 2.51 8.52 2.59
CA PHE A 63 1.52 7.44 2.55
C PHE A 63 1.36 6.89 1.13
N ILE A 64 1.21 7.77 0.13
CA ILE A 64 1.04 7.38 -1.27
C ILE A 64 2.27 6.59 -1.75
N PHE A 65 3.47 7.08 -1.44
CA PHE A 65 4.71 6.41 -1.81
C PHE A 65 4.85 5.05 -1.13
N ALA A 66 4.62 4.98 0.18
CA ALA A 66 4.68 3.73 0.93
C ALA A 66 3.67 2.71 0.41
N LEU A 67 2.43 3.14 0.15
CA LEU A 67 1.38 2.30 -0.42
C LEU A 67 1.80 1.74 -1.79
N LEU A 68 2.20 2.59 -2.74
CA LEU A 68 2.60 2.15 -4.08
C LEU A 68 3.84 1.25 -4.06
N PHE A 69 4.83 1.57 -3.23
CA PHE A 69 6.03 0.77 -3.07
C PHE A 69 5.72 -0.62 -2.50
N SER A 70 4.91 -0.70 -1.44
CA SER A 70 4.46 -1.96 -0.87
C SER A 70 3.57 -2.75 -1.83
N THR A 71 2.64 -2.10 -2.53
CA THR A 71 1.83 -2.71 -3.58
C THR A 71 2.71 -3.33 -4.66
N ALA A 72 3.77 -2.65 -5.12
CA ALA A 72 4.69 -3.20 -6.11
C ALA A 72 5.44 -4.43 -5.59
N LEU A 73 5.96 -4.38 -4.36
CA LEU A 73 6.67 -5.51 -3.73
C LEU A 73 5.76 -6.73 -3.55
N PHE A 74 4.57 -6.55 -3.00
CA PHE A 74 3.62 -7.65 -2.78
C PHE A 74 3.01 -8.15 -4.08
N SER A 75 2.79 -7.28 -5.07
CA SER A 75 2.37 -7.69 -6.41
C SER A 75 3.41 -8.60 -7.06
N LEU A 76 4.70 -8.26 -6.95
CA LEU A 76 5.80 -9.08 -7.45
C LEU A 76 5.87 -10.42 -6.71
N SER A 77 5.77 -10.40 -5.37
CA SER A 77 5.76 -11.61 -4.55
C SER A 77 4.60 -12.55 -4.89
N ASN A 78 3.38 -12.02 -5.01
CA ASN A 78 2.20 -12.80 -5.40
C ASN A 78 2.29 -13.33 -6.83
N ASN A 79 2.93 -12.59 -7.75
CA ASN A 79 3.15 -13.07 -9.11
C ASN A 79 4.09 -14.28 -9.13
N PHE A 80 5.22 -14.21 -8.42
CA PHE A 80 6.12 -15.36 -8.28
C PHE A 80 5.45 -16.54 -7.58
N HIS A 81 4.67 -16.28 -6.53
CA HIS A 81 3.90 -17.33 -5.86
C HIS A 81 2.92 -18.00 -6.83
N ALA A 82 2.22 -17.25 -7.67
CA ALA A 82 1.31 -17.80 -8.67
C ALA A 82 2.01 -18.59 -9.80
N ILE A 83 3.27 -18.27 -10.12
CA ILE A 83 4.04 -18.98 -11.16
C ILE A 83 4.68 -20.28 -10.63
N PHE A 84 5.11 -20.29 -9.37
CA PHE A 84 5.88 -21.39 -8.77
C PHE A 84 5.10 -22.26 -7.77
N SER A 85 3.83 -21.94 -7.50
CA SER A 85 2.88 -22.78 -6.73
C SER A 85 2.13 -23.74 -7.63
#